data_AF-A0A6P0NDY0-F1
#
_entry.id   AF-A0A6P0NDY0-F1
#
_cell.length_a   1.000
_cell.length_b   1.000
_cell.length_c   1.000
_cell.angle_alpha   90.00
_cell.angle_beta   90.00
_cell.angle_gamma   90.00
#
_symmetry.space_group_name_H-M   'P 1'
#
loop_
_entity.id
_entity.type
_entity.pdbx_description
1 polymer ?
#
loop_
_entity_poly.entity_id
_entity_poly.type
_entity_poly.pdbx_seq_one_letter_code
_entity_poly.pdbx_strand_id
1 'polypeptide(L)'
;STTKSIILTADPEPPQWESNTISAYDLNRMISMVGWHNYIPEPCQLPGVKWDSLESIIRAMGNDPARLVDLAIKELGLLNVIDSTVIISKLGNGVTSIRNRTEAVYVALVKLVKPSLDDSQKPAKLITFSMALRGAKVLEPRDFNREAVELDARIATEVTEILRRAVMDELV
;
A
#
# COMPACT_ATOMS: atom_id res chain seq x y z
N SER A 1 -31.56 -6.16 -15.12
CA SER A 1 -30.62 -7.24 -14.83
C SER A 1 -29.23 -6.64 -14.83
N THR A 2 -28.64 -6.42 -13.65
CA THR A 2 -27.39 -5.68 -13.48
C THR A 2 -26.24 -6.67 -13.38
N THR A 3 -25.46 -6.80 -14.45
CA THR A 3 -24.31 -7.70 -14.50
C THR A 3 -23.22 -7.16 -13.57
N LYS A 4 -23.03 -7.82 -12.42
CA LYS A 4 -21.87 -7.59 -11.55
C LYS A 4 -20.61 -7.93 -12.34
N SER A 5 -19.84 -6.93 -12.78
CA SER A 5 -18.51 -7.18 -13.34
C SER A 5 -17.62 -7.68 -12.21
N ILE A 6 -17.17 -8.93 -12.28
CA ILE A 6 -16.17 -9.46 -11.35
C ILE A 6 -14.85 -8.79 -11.73
N ILE A 7 -14.40 -7.84 -10.90
CA ILE A 7 -13.21 -7.02 -11.17
C ILE A 7 -11.92 -7.81 -10.88
N LEU A 8 -11.99 -8.85 -10.03
CA LEU A 8 -10.86 -9.72 -9.68
C LEU A 8 -11.34 -11.16 -9.49
N THR A 9 -10.82 -12.08 -10.29
CA THR A 9 -10.94 -13.54 -10.10
C THR A 9 -9.68 -14.05 -9.42
N ALA A 10 -9.84 -15.01 -8.49
CA ALA A 10 -8.70 -15.69 -7.87
C ALA A 10 -7.83 -16.38 -8.94
N ASP A 11 -6.53 -16.40 -8.70
CA ASP A 11 -5.57 -17.08 -9.58
C ASP A 11 -5.82 -18.60 -9.52
N PRO A 12 -6.13 -19.28 -10.63
CA PRO A 12 -6.42 -20.72 -10.61
C PRO A 12 -5.17 -21.58 -10.46
N GLU A 13 -3.97 -21.00 -10.62
CA GLU A 13 -2.70 -21.71 -10.48
C GLU A 13 -2.23 -21.72 -9.01
N PRO A 14 -1.72 -22.87 -8.51
CA PRO A 14 -1.12 -22.92 -7.18
C PRO A 14 0.12 -22.02 -7.15
N PRO A 15 0.38 -21.31 -6.02
CA PRO A 15 1.55 -20.46 -5.89
C PRO A 15 2.84 -21.28 -6.09
N GLN A 16 3.71 -20.81 -6.99
CA GLN A 16 5.05 -21.37 -7.17
C GLN A 16 5.96 -20.87 -6.04
N TRP A 17 6.27 -21.75 -5.09
CA TRP A 17 7.08 -21.48 -3.89
C TRP A 17 8.60 -21.41 -4.15
N GLU A 18 9.05 -21.57 -5.39
CA GLU A 18 10.48 -21.65 -5.75
C GLU A 18 11.16 -20.29 -5.94
N SER A 19 10.41 -19.21 -5.81
CA SER A 19 10.91 -17.84 -5.76
C SER A 19 10.67 -17.29 -4.36
N ASN A 20 11.50 -16.35 -3.88
CA ASN A 20 11.28 -15.63 -2.61
C ASN A 20 10.04 -14.70 -2.74
N THR A 21 8.89 -15.27 -3.05
CA THR A 21 7.63 -14.60 -3.35
C THR A 21 6.78 -14.60 -2.10
N ILE A 22 6.53 -13.39 -1.59
CA ILE A 22 5.49 -13.17 -0.60
C ILE A 22 4.22 -12.74 -1.33
N SER A 23 3.07 -13.31 -0.97
CA SER A 23 1.81 -12.84 -1.54
C SER A 23 1.54 -11.40 -1.10
N ALA A 24 0.86 -10.61 -1.93
CA ALA A 24 0.47 -9.24 -1.57
C ALA A 24 -0.36 -9.22 -0.27
N TYR A 25 -1.17 -10.26 -0.05
CA TYR A 25 -1.96 -10.43 1.16
C TYR A 25 -1.08 -10.65 2.39
N ASP A 26 -0.12 -11.57 2.32
CA ASP A 26 0.77 -11.89 3.44
C ASP A 26 1.66 -10.70 3.78
N LEU A 27 2.19 -10.01 2.76
CA LEU A 27 2.97 -8.80 2.97
C LEU A 27 2.12 -7.71 3.62
N ASN A 28 0.91 -7.45 3.12
CA ASN A 28 0.00 -6.45 3.69
C ASN A 28 -0.38 -6.79 5.15
N ARG A 29 -0.62 -8.08 5.44
CA ARG A 29 -0.86 -8.57 6.79
C ARG A 29 0.36 -8.34 7.68
N MET A 30 1.55 -8.72 7.23
CA MET A 30 2.79 -8.54 7.98
C MET A 30 3.02 -7.07 8.33
N ILE A 31 2.99 -6.16 7.35
CA ILE A 31 3.22 -4.73 7.62
C ILE A 31 2.15 -4.14 8.55
N SER A 32 0.91 -4.60 8.44
CA SER A 32 -0.16 -4.18 9.34
C SER A 32 0.14 -4.63 10.77
N MET A 33 0.53 -5.89 10.95
CA MET A 33 0.92 -6.41 12.26
C MET A 33 2.13 -5.67 12.84
N VAL A 34 3.12 -5.28 12.03
CA VAL A 34 4.23 -4.41 12.47
C VAL A 34 3.69 -3.06 12.96
N GLY A 35 2.83 -2.43 12.16
CA GLY A 35 2.25 -1.13 12.50
C GLY A 35 1.47 -1.16 13.81
N TRP A 36 0.69 -2.21 14.04
CA TRP A 36 -0.19 -2.35 15.20
C TRP A 36 0.42 -3.12 16.37
N HIS A 37 1.66 -3.60 16.25
CA HIS A 37 2.28 -4.54 17.21
C HIS A 37 2.16 -4.07 18.67
N ASN A 38 2.48 -2.80 18.93
CA ASN A 38 2.44 -2.22 20.28
C ASN A 38 1.01 -1.94 20.80
N TYR A 39 -0.01 -2.10 19.97
CA TYR A 39 -1.41 -1.77 20.27
C TYR A 39 -2.33 -2.99 20.26
N ILE A 40 -1.84 -4.17 19.89
CA ILE A 40 -2.62 -5.42 19.90
C ILE A 40 -2.27 -6.26 21.13
N PRO A 41 -3.26 -6.90 21.78
CA PRO A 41 -3.03 -7.80 22.91
C PRO A 41 -2.03 -8.90 22.55
N GLU A 42 -1.25 -9.37 23.53
CA GLU A 42 -0.23 -10.42 23.35
C GLU A 42 -0.73 -11.65 22.56
N PRO A 43 -1.96 -12.17 22.78
CA PRO A 43 -2.48 -13.30 22.00
C PRO A 43 -2.72 -13.00 20.50
N CYS A 44 -2.80 -11.73 20.13
CA CYS A 44 -3.00 -11.28 18.74
C CYS A 44 -1.68 -10.89 18.06
N GLN A 45 -0.57 -10.82 18.80
CA GLN A 45 0.76 -10.55 18.26
C GLN A 45 1.28 -11.78 17.49
N LEU A 46 2.17 -11.56 16.52
CA LEU A 46 2.87 -12.66 15.86
C LEU A 46 3.76 -13.38 16.88
N PRO A 47 3.57 -14.69 17.12
CA PRO A 47 4.41 -15.42 18.06
C PRO A 47 5.88 -15.34 17.67
N GLY A 48 6.74 -15.03 18.65
CA GLY A 48 8.20 -14.95 18.44
C GLY A 48 8.69 -13.67 17.77
N VAL A 49 7.80 -12.74 17.38
CA VAL A 49 8.19 -11.42 16.88
C VAL A 49 8.51 -10.51 18.05
N LYS A 50 9.77 -10.07 18.14
CA LYS A 50 10.24 -9.04 19.06
C LYS A 50 10.50 -7.74 18.30
N TRP A 51 10.51 -6.60 19.00
CA TRP A 51 10.82 -5.31 18.40
C TRP A 51 12.15 -5.32 17.63
N ASP A 52 13.19 -5.91 18.21
CA ASP A 52 14.52 -6.05 17.58
C ASP A 52 14.47 -6.86 16.27
N SER A 53 13.53 -7.81 16.17
CA SER A 53 13.31 -8.57 14.93
C SER A 53 12.60 -7.72 13.87
N LEU A 54 11.68 -6.85 14.28
CA LEU A 54 10.94 -5.94 13.39
C LEU A 54 11.81 -4.82 12.85
N GLU A 55 12.81 -4.36 13.60
CA GLU A 55 13.70 -3.27 13.20
C GLU A 55 14.31 -3.52 11.80
N SER A 56 14.82 -4.73 11.58
CA SER A 56 15.42 -5.10 10.30
C SER A 56 14.43 -5.02 9.13
N ILE A 57 13.19 -5.47 9.34
CA ILE A 57 12.13 -5.43 8.34
C ILE A 57 11.71 -3.98 8.08
N ILE A 58 11.56 -3.16 9.13
CA ILE A 58 11.23 -1.73 9.01
C ILE A 58 12.31 -1.00 8.22
N ARG A 59 13.60 -1.22 8.51
CA ARG A 59 14.71 -0.61 7.77
C ARG A 59 14.73 -1.06 6.31
N ALA A 60 14.51 -2.34 6.05
CA ALA A 60 14.48 -2.88 4.68
C ALA A 60 13.33 -2.28 3.86
N MET A 61 12.14 -2.14 4.45
CA MET A 61 10.98 -1.56 3.77
C MET A 61 11.06 -0.03 3.67
N GLY A 62 11.60 0.66 4.67
CA GLY A 62 11.75 2.12 4.65
C GLY A 62 12.80 2.63 3.66
N ASN A 63 13.75 1.78 3.27
CA ASN A 63 14.73 2.07 2.22
C ASN A 63 14.19 1.79 0.79
N ASP A 64 12.99 1.21 0.66
CA ASP A 64 12.40 0.98 -0.64
C ASP A 64 12.09 2.32 -1.35
N PRO A 65 12.35 2.45 -2.66
CA PRO A 65 12.07 3.68 -3.40
C PRO A 65 10.57 3.87 -3.72
N ALA A 66 9.66 3.04 -3.22
CA ALA A 66 8.23 3.15 -3.47
C ALA A 66 7.58 4.36 -2.74
N ARG A 67 7.78 5.56 -3.31
CA ARG A 67 7.38 6.87 -2.77
C ARG A 67 5.98 7.35 -3.21
N LEU A 68 5.06 6.44 -3.53
CA LEU A 68 3.75 6.83 -4.08
C LEU A 68 2.88 7.58 -3.06
N VAL A 69 2.98 7.23 -1.77
CA VAL A 69 2.27 7.98 -0.70
C VAL A 69 2.92 9.35 -0.46
N ASP A 70 4.25 9.45 -0.52
CA ASP A 70 4.94 10.75 -0.43
C ASP A 70 4.51 11.68 -1.57
N LEU A 71 4.41 11.15 -2.79
CA LEU A 71 3.89 11.88 -3.95
C LEU A 71 2.44 12.32 -3.71
N ALA A 72 1.56 11.41 -3.27
CA ALA A 72 0.17 11.74 -2.97
C ALA A 72 0.02 12.85 -1.91
N ILE A 73 0.81 12.81 -0.83
CA ILE A 73 0.83 13.85 0.21
C ILE A 73 1.18 15.21 -0.40
N LYS A 74 2.19 15.24 -1.28
CA LYS A 74 2.62 16.46 -1.96
C LYS A 74 1.55 16.99 -2.89
N GLU A 75 0.99 16.15 -3.76
CA GLU A 75 -0.02 16.53 -4.76
C GLU A 75 -1.32 17.03 -4.12
N LEU A 76 -1.72 16.43 -2.99
CA LEU A 76 -2.89 16.87 -2.22
C LEU A 76 -2.62 18.09 -1.33
N GLY A 77 -1.39 18.62 -1.30
CA GLY A 77 -1.01 19.75 -0.45
C GLY A 77 -1.08 19.45 1.04
N LEU A 78 -0.90 18.19 1.45
CA LEU A 78 -1.16 17.75 2.81
C LEU A 78 -0.03 18.04 3.81
N LEU A 79 1.14 18.46 3.34
CA LEU A 79 2.35 18.65 4.17
C LEU A 79 2.15 19.54 5.40
N ASN A 80 1.22 20.50 5.33
CA ASN A 80 0.95 21.45 6.42
C ASN A 80 -0.31 21.12 7.24
N VAL A 81 -1.02 20.02 6.91
CA VAL A 81 -2.28 19.63 7.57
C VAL A 81 -2.23 18.25 8.21
N ILE A 82 -1.12 17.51 8.03
CA ILE A 82 -0.85 16.24 8.68
C ILE A 82 0.45 16.33 9.49
N ASP A 83 0.55 15.51 10.52
CA ASP A 83 1.71 15.42 11.41
C ASP A 83 2.03 13.94 11.71
N SER A 84 3.22 13.68 12.26
CA SER A 84 3.65 12.35 12.73
C SER A 84 3.45 11.24 11.69
N THR A 85 3.77 11.54 10.43
CA THR A 85 3.54 10.63 9.30
C THR A 85 4.55 9.49 9.31
N VAL A 86 4.04 8.26 9.27
CA VAL A 86 4.81 7.02 9.12
C VAL A 86 4.28 6.29 7.89
N ILE A 87 5.20 6.01 6.96
CA ILE A 87 4.92 5.27 5.72
C ILE A 87 5.87 4.08 5.67
N ILE A 88 5.30 2.90 5.48
CA ILE A 88 6.03 1.69 5.17
C ILE A 88 5.45 1.18 3.86
N SER A 89 6.23 1.18 2.79
CA SER A 89 5.75 0.80 1.46
C SER A 89 6.72 -0.15 0.74
N LYS A 90 6.19 -0.89 -0.22
CA LYS A 90 6.94 -1.78 -1.10
C LYS A 90 6.29 -1.82 -2.47
N LEU A 91 7.09 -1.71 -3.52
CA LEU A 91 6.68 -1.94 -4.89
C LEU A 91 7.36 -3.21 -5.43
N GLY A 92 6.55 -4.14 -5.95
CA GLY A 92 7.01 -5.22 -6.80
C GLY A 92 6.47 -5.01 -8.21
N ASN A 93 7.34 -4.93 -9.21
CA ASN A 93 6.96 -4.75 -10.61
C ASN A 93 7.77 -5.66 -11.54
N GLY A 94 7.21 -5.97 -12.69
CA GLY A 94 7.89 -6.79 -13.69
C GLY A 94 6.96 -7.28 -14.79
N VAL A 95 7.56 -7.87 -15.81
CA VAL A 95 6.82 -8.56 -16.86
C VAL A 95 6.64 -10.01 -16.45
N THR A 96 5.40 -10.48 -16.41
CA THR A 96 5.13 -11.89 -16.12
C THR A 96 5.11 -12.71 -17.40
N SER A 97 5.94 -13.74 -17.47
CA SER A 97 6.06 -14.63 -18.62
C SER A 97 4.77 -15.41 -18.88
N ILE A 98 4.09 -15.85 -17.82
CA ILE A 98 2.85 -16.64 -17.89
C ILE A 98 1.70 -15.84 -18.52
N ARG A 99 1.57 -14.55 -18.17
CA ARG A 99 0.45 -13.70 -18.60
C ARG A 99 0.83 -12.70 -19.70
N ASN A 100 2.09 -12.72 -20.13
CA ASN A 100 2.68 -11.83 -21.12
C ASN A 100 2.25 -10.36 -20.96
N ARG A 101 2.34 -9.84 -19.73
CA ARG A 101 1.91 -8.48 -19.40
C ARG A 101 2.80 -7.84 -18.34
N THR A 102 2.83 -6.51 -18.32
CA THR A 102 3.53 -5.76 -17.27
C THR A 102 2.60 -5.70 -16.06
N GLU A 103 3.08 -6.14 -14.91
CA GLU A 103 2.35 -6.17 -13.65
C GLU A 103 3.10 -5.36 -12.58
N ALA A 104 2.33 -4.75 -11.67
CA ALA A 104 2.86 -4.06 -10.52
C ALA A 104 1.94 -4.30 -9.31
N VAL A 105 2.56 -4.48 -8.15
CA VAL A 105 1.92 -4.67 -6.86
C VAL A 105 2.55 -3.68 -5.90
N TYR A 106 1.72 -2.76 -5.39
CA TYR A 106 2.11 -1.78 -4.40
C TYR A 106 1.44 -2.13 -3.08
N VAL A 107 2.23 -2.25 -2.02
CA VAL A 107 1.73 -2.51 -0.67
C VAL A 107 2.21 -1.41 0.24
N ALA A 108 1.34 -0.85 1.07
CA ALA A 108 1.72 0.21 2.01
C ALA A 108 0.89 0.18 3.30
N LEU A 109 1.54 0.56 4.39
CA LEU A 109 0.93 0.96 5.66
C LEU A 109 1.20 2.45 5.82
N VAL A 110 0.12 3.20 6.05
CA VAL A 110 0.17 4.63 6.29
C VAL A 110 -0.42 4.91 7.66
N LYS A 111 0.32 5.68 8.46
CA LYS A 111 -0.15 6.27 9.71
C LYS A 111 0.15 7.75 9.69
N LEU A 112 -0.83 8.58 10.02
CA LEU A 112 -0.66 10.02 10.14
C LEU A 112 -1.63 10.57 11.17
N VAL A 113 -1.28 11.72 11.74
CA VAL A 113 -2.14 12.49 12.63
C VAL A 113 -2.67 13.68 11.86
N LYS A 114 -3.98 13.90 11.88
CA LYS A 114 -4.62 15.12 11.38
C LYS A 114 -4.98 16.01 12.57
N PRO A 115 -4.26 17.11 12.81
CA PRO A 115 -4.62 18.07 13.85
C PRO A 115 -5.97 18.72 13.57
N SER A 116 -6.67 19.13 14.62
CA SER A 116 -7.82 20.01 14.47
C SER A 116 -7.34 21.46 14.31
N LEU A 117 -7.29 21.94 13.06
CA LEU A 117 -6.84 23.31 12.76
C LEU A 117 -7.93 24.36 13.02
N ASP A 118 -9.20 23.98 12.87
CA ASP A 118 -10.34 24.92 12.90
C ASP A 118 -11.10 24.96 14.23
N ASP A 119 -10.90 23.95 15.09
CA ASP A 119 -11.67 23.82 16.34
C ASP A 119 -10.79 23.24 17.45
N SER A 120 -10.36 24.09 18.38
CA SER A 120 -9.56 23.69 19.56
C SER A 120 -10.24 22.64 20.44
N GLN A 121 -11.54 22.40 20.28
CA GLN A 121 -12.27 21.38 21.03
C GLN A 121 -12.31 20.01 20.34
N LYS A 122 -11.98 19.92 19.05
CA LYS A 122 -11.92 18.63 18.36
C LYS A 122 -10.56 17.97 18.58
N PRO A 123 -10.52 16.71 19.05
CA PRO A 123 -9.26 16.00 19.21
C PRO A 123 -8.61 15.75 17.84
N ALA A 124 -7.28 15.69 17.82
CA ALA A 124 -6.54 15.26 16.65
C ALA A 124 -6.97 13.84 16.25
N LYS A 125 -7.05 13.58 14.95
CA LYS A 125 -7.48 12.28 14.42
C LYS A 125 -6.27 11.46 14.00
N LEU A 126 -6.11 10.28 14.60
CA LEU A 126 -5.19 9.28 14.07
C LEU A 126 -5.84 8.57 12.87
N ILE A 127 -5.21 8.69 11.70
CA ILE A 127 -5.62 7.98 10.49
C ILE A 127 -4.60 6.87 10.25
N THR A 128 -5.08 5.63 10.21
CA THR A 128 -4.25 4.46 9.94
C THR A 128 -4.95 3.56 8.95
N PHE A 129 -4.26 3.18 7.88
CA PHE A 129 -4.77 2.24 6.89
C PHE A 129 -3.62 1.47 6.25
N SER A 130 -3.95 0.27 5.79
CA SER A 130 -3.07 -0.54 4.94
C SER A 130 -3.72 -0.72 3.58
N MET A 131 -2.91 -0.86 2.53
CA MET A 131 -3.39 -1.09 1.18
C MET A 131 -2.50 -2.08 0.45
N ALA A 132 -3.13 -2.87 -0.42
CA ALA A 132 -2.47 -3.67 -1.43
C ALA A 132 -3.15 -3.40 -2.78
N LEU A 133 -2.44 -2.73 -3.67
CA LEU A 133 -2.91 -2.39 -5.01
C LEU A 133 -2.19 -3.26 -6.02
N ARG A 134 -2.94 -3.82 -6.95
CA ARG A 134 -2.41 -4.59 -8.07
C ARG A 134 -2.91 -4.00 -9.36
N GLY A 135 -2.00 -3.84 -10.32
CA GLY A 135 -2.36 -3.45 -11.67
C GLY A 135 -1.60 -4.26 -12.71
N ALA A 136 -2.14 -4.26 -13.92
CA ALA A 136 -1.53 -4.87 -15.08
C ALA A 136 -1.80 -4.01 -16.33
N LYS A 137 -0.87 -4.03 -17.28
CA LYS A 137 -0.96 -3.24 -18.51
C LYS A 137 -0.40 -4.01 -19.71
N VAL A 138 -1.10 -3.85 -20.83
CA VAL A 138 -0.70 -4.32 -22.15
C VAL A 138 -1.00 -3.23 -23.17
N LEU A 139 0.01 -2.85 -23.94
CA LEU A 139 -0.10 -1.96 -25.09
C LEU A 139 0.04 -2.74 -26.39
N GLU A 140 -0.61 -2.23 -27.43
CA GLU A 140 -0.49 -2.69 -28.82
C GLU A 140 -0.11 -1.48 -29.70
N PRO A 141 1.10 -1.44 -30.29
CA PRO A 141 2.18 -2.43 -30.18
C PRO A 141 2.81 -2.46 -28.77
N ARG A 142 3.46 -3.60 -28.45
CA ARG A 142 4.05 -3.85 -27.14
C ARG A 142 5.21 -2.91 -26.83
N ASP A 143 5.13 -2.23 -25.68
CA ASP A 143 6.21 -1.39 -25.14
C ASP A 143 6.26 -1.52 -23.61
N PHE A 144 7.16 -2.35 -23.11
CA PHE A 144 7.28 -2.66 -21.68
C PHE A 144 7.65 -1.42 -20.84
N ASN A 145 8.46 -0.51 -21.38
CA ASN A 145 8.89 0.68 -20.64
C ASN A 145 7.71 1.64 -20.48
N ARG A 146 6.99 1.88 -21.57
CA ARG A 146 5.81 2.74 -21.54
C ARG A 146 4.70 2.15 -20.66
N GLU A 147 4.51 0.84 -20.71
CA GLU A 147 3.55 0.17 -19.83
C GLU A 147 3.89 0.30 -18.35
N ALA A 148 5.18 0.17 -17.98
CA ALA A 148 5.61 0.34 -16.61
C ALA A 148 5.33 1.77 -16.12
N VAL A 149 5.61 2.78 -16.94
CA VAL A 149 5.33 4.20 -16.63
C VAL A 149 3.83 4.46 -16.52
N GLU A 150 3.02 4.01 -17.49
CA GLU A 150 1.56 4.18 -17.44
C GLU A 150 0.93 3.45 -16.24
N LEU A 151 1.49 2.30 -15.87
CA LEU A 151 1.03 1.52 -14.73
C LEU A 151 1.40 2.16 -13.40
N ASP A 152 2.63 2.67 -13.27
CA ASP A 152 3.07 3.42 -12.08
C ASP A 152 2.21 4.67 -11.86
N ALA A 153 1.98 5.47 -12.91
CA ALA A 153 1.11 6.64 -12.87
C ALA A 153 -0.33 6.30 -12.45
N ARG A 154 -0.86 5.17 -12.93
CA ARG A 154 -2.19 4.69 -12.52
C ARG A 154 -2.20 4.32 -11.04
N ILE A 155 -1.22 3.57 -10.55
CA ILE A 155 -1.17 3.21 -9.12
C ILE A 155 -1.01 4.46 -8.26
N ALA A 156 -0.14 5.41 -8.65
CA ALA A 156 0.02 6.69 -7.96
C ALA A 156 -1.32 7.46 -7.86
N THR A 157 -2.12 7.43 -8.93
CA THR A 157 -3.45 8.06 -8.96
C THR A 157 -4.40 7.40 -7.95
N GLU A 158 -4.45 6.07 -7.91
CA GLU A 158 -5.29 5.32 -6.95
C GLU A 158 -4.83 5.54 -5.50
N VAL A 159 -3.51 5.54 -5.25
CA VAL A 159 -2.94 5.87 -3.92
C VAL A 159 -3.35 7.28 -3.49
N THR A 160 -3.29 8.24 -4.41
CA THR A 160 -3.68 9.63 -4.15
C THR A 160 -5.16 9.73 -3.78
N GLU A 161 -6.04 9.06 -4.52
CA GLU A 161 -7.48 9.08 -4.22
C GLU A 161 -7.80 8.38 -2.90
N ILE A 162 -7.15 7.25 -2.58
CA ILE A 162 -7.30 6.57 -1.29
C ILE A 162 -6.87 7.48 -0.14
N LEU A 163 -5.71 8.13 -0.26
CA LEU A 163 -5.22 9.05 0.76
C LEU A 163 -6.16 10.25 0.93
N ARG A 164 -6.65 10.82 -0.17
CA ARG A 164 -7.62 11.91 -0.16
C ARG A 164 -8.87 11.52 0.63
N ARG A 165 -9.47 10.37 0.34
CA ARG A 165 -10.66 9.89 1.06
C ARG A 165 -10.37 9.61 2.54
N ALA A 166 -9.21 9.06 2.85
CA ALA A 166 -8.80 8.77 4.22
C ALA A 166 -8.65 10.04 5.07
N VAL A 167 -8.12 11.11 4.48
CA VAL A 167 -7.89 12.39 5.17
C VAL A 167 -9.13 13.28 5.20
N MET A 168 -9.99 13.19 4.18
CA MET A 168 -11.22 13.98 4.06
C MET A 168 -12.45 13.31 4.70
N ASP A 169 -12.27 12.18 5.38
CA ASP A 169 -13.34 11.42 6.02
C ASP A 169 -14.45 10.94 5.06
N GLU A 170 -14.06 10.60 3.82
CA GLU A 170 -14.96 10.07 2.78
C GLU A 170 -14.88 8.54 2.63
N LEU A 171 -14.14 7.85 3.52
CA LEU A 171 -14.16 6.39 3.60
C LEU A 171 -15.42 5.95 4.35
N VAL A 172 -16.37 5.37 3.62
CA VAL A 172 -17.58 4.73 4.14
C VAL A 172 -17.25 3.42 4.84
#